data_AF-A0A955N2H0-F1
#
_entry.id   AF-A0A955N2H0-F1
#
_cell.length_a   1.000
_cell.length_b   1.000
_cell.length_c   1.000
_cell.angle_alpha   90.00
_cell.angle_beta   90.00
_cell.angle_gamma   90.00
#
_symmetry.space_group_name_H-M   'P 1'
#
loop_
_entity.id
_entity.type
_entity.pdbx_description
1 polymer ?
#
loop_
_entity_poly.entity_id
_entity_poly.type
_entity_poly.pdbx_seq_one_letter_code
_entity_poly.pdbx_strand_id
1 'polypeptide(L)'
;MTQFPKFPSIRFIFLLTLSFFVFQIGAYAEDAVPSSRFDSSKYWRSSEIKRGMKGYGLTVFQGTQIERFDVEILGVIENEFTDTDLILAVCSGGPLAKTGVIAGMSGSPIYIEDKQVGALAYAWSFSKDPIAGITPIENMLPILDYPSTENTSYTADFDSDSTIREAATVNFSIPGKRLDRVTWDQRFQSFL
;
A
#
# COMPACT_ATOMS: atom_id res chain seq x y z
N MET A 1 -2.03 46.90 65.58
CA MET A 1 -1.73 47.25 64.16
C MET A 1 -0.52 46.42 63.74
N THR A 2 -0.81 45.19 63.29
CA THR A 2 -0.60 44.68 61.91
C THR A 2 0.82 44.19 61.67
N GLN A 3 1.04 42.90 61.96
CA GLN A 3 2.23 42.17 61.50
C GLN A 3 2.21 42.10 59.97
N PHE A 4 3.28 42.58 59.34
CA PHE A 4 3.49 42.46 57.90
C PHE A 4 3.75 40.98 57.54
N PRO A 5 3.10 40.43 56.50
CA PRO A 5 3.37 39.07 56.06
C PRO A 5 4.81 38.95 55.53
N LYS A 6 5.52 37.94 56.03
CA LYS A 6 6.91 37.64 55.65
C LYS A 6 6.90 37.09 54.22
N PHE A 7 7.36 37.89 53.25
CA PHE A 7 7.45 37.47 51.85
C PHE A 7 8.40 36.27 51.70
N PRO A 8 8.02 35.24 50.93
CA PRO A 8 8.93 34.12 50.65
C PRO A 8 10.14 34.62 49.85
N SER A 9 11.33 34.19 50.28
CA SER A 9 12.60 34.58 49.62
C SER A 9 12.60 34.20 48.12
N ILE A 10 13.22 35.04 47.28
CA ILE A 10 13.30 34.87 45.81
C ILE A 10 13.79 33.47 45.39
N ARG A 11 14.60 32.81 46.23
CA ARG A 11 15.07 31.42 46.03
C ARG A 11 13.94 30.38 46.09
N PHE A 12 12.88 30.65 46.84
CA PHE A 12 11.71 29.77 46.99
C PHE A 12 10.75 29.88 45.79
N ILE A 13 10.63 31.07 45.21
CA ILE A 13 9.83 31.30 43.99
C ILE A 13 10.51 30.65 42.77
N PHE A 14 11.84 30.69 42.69
CA PHE A 14 12.60 30.07 41.59
C PHE A 14 12.59 28.54 41.58
N LEU A 15 12.56 27.89 42.76
CA LEU A 15 12.49 26.43 42.85
C LEU A 15 11.09 25.88 42.51
N LEU A 16 10.04 26.66 42.81
CA LEU A 16 8.65 26.23 42.59
C LEU A 16 8.22 26.38 41.13
N THR A 17 8.76 27.36 40.40
CA THR A 17 8.55 27.49 38.95
C THR A 17 9.35 26.46 38.13
N LEU A 18 10.56 26.09 38.57
CA LEU A 18 11.36 25.06 37.90
C LEU A 18 10.72 23.67 38.02
N SER A 19 10.11 23.36 39.17
CA SER A 19 9.39 22.09 39.37
C SER A 19 8.10 21.99 38.54
N PHE A 20 7.43 23.12 38.27
CA PHE A 20 6.24 23.14 37.42
C PHE A 20 6.59 22.98 35.93
N PHE A 21 7.78 23.45 35.52
CA PHE A 21 8.27 23.31 34.15
C PHE A 21 8.71 21.88 33.82
N VAL A 22 9.29 21.15 34.80
CA VAL A 22 9.66 19.73 34.63
C VAL A 22 8.41 18.83 34.62
N PHE A 23 7.35 19.19 35.35
CA PHE A 23 6.09 18.43 35.35
C PHE A 23 5.30 18.56 34.03
N GLN A 24 5.45 19.67 33.29
CA GLN A 24 4.83 19.85 31.96
C GLN A 24 5.54 19.13 30.81
N ILE A 25 6.80 18.71 30.99
CA ILE A 25 7.53 17.95 29.96
C ILE A 25 7.14 16.46 30.00
N GLY A 26 6.57 15.98 31.11
CA GLY A 26 6.16 14.57 31.27
C GLY A 26 4.86 14.16 30.56
N ALA A 27 4.19 15.07 29.85
CA ALA A 27 2.91 14.82 29.19
C ALA A 27 2.98 14.92 27.65
N TYR A 28 4.18 15.02 27.07
CA TYR A 28 4.38 14.65 25.68
C TYR A 28 4.64 13.15 25.63
N ALA A 29 3.58 12.37 25.92
CA ALA A 29 3.56 11.01 25.44
C ALA A 29 3.65 11.11 23.92
N GLU A 30 4.76 10.62 23.36
CA GLU A 30 4.84 10.35 21.94
C GLU A 30 3.61 9.51 21.60
N ASP A 31 2.72 10.06 20.77
CA ASP A 31 1.73 9.25 20.07
C ASP A 31 2.55 8.19 19.33
N ALA A 32 2.64 7.00 19.93
CA ALA A 32 3.42 5.89 19.41
C ALA A 32 2.95 5.67 17.97
N VAL A 33 3.82 6.01 17.01
CA VAL A 33 3.65 5.70 15.61
C VAL A 33 3.25 4.22 15.55
N PRO A 34 2.10 3.86 14.93
CA PRO A 34 1.64 2.49 14.93
C PRO A 34 2.78 1.61 14.44
N SER A 35 3.12 0.61 15.26
CA SER A 35 4.14 -0.40 14.99
C SER A 35 4.09 -0.77 13.51
N SER A 36 5.18 -0.56 12.76
CA SER A 36 5.20 -0.87 11.34
C SER A 36 4.66 -2.29 11.15
N ARG A 37 3.60 -2.48 10.36
CA ARG A 37 3.06 -3.83 10.05
C ARG A 37 4.07 -4.74 9.35
N PHE A 38 5.24 -4.20 9.04
CA PHE A 38 6.38 -4.93 8.59
C PHE A 38 6.93 -5.87 9.68
N ASP A 39 6.78 -7.16 9.43
CA ASP A 39 7.34 -8.26 10.22
C ASP A 39 8.51 -8.88 9.45
N SER A 40 9.75 -8.63 9.91
CA SER A 40 10.97 -9.14 9.25
C SER A 40 11.13 -10.67 9.30
N SER A 41 10.33 -11.35 10.12
CA SER A 41 10.25 -12.82 10.08
C SER A 41 9.45 -13.34 8.88
N LYS A 42 8.53 -12.53 8.34
CA LYS A 42 7.62 -12.89 7.25
C LYS A 42 7.95 -12.20 5.93
N TYR A 43 8.59 -11.04 5.98
CA TYR A 43 8.77 -10.17 4.84
C TYR A 43 10.24 -9.84 4.60
N TRP A 44 10.60 -9.72 3.33
CA TRP A 44 11.86 -9.10 2.90
C TRP A 44 11.65 -7.61 2.66
N ARG A 45 12.65 -6.79 3.01
CA ARG A 45 12.73 -5.41 2.51
C ARG A 45 13.32 -5.37 1.11
N SER A 46 12.89 -4.44 0.28
CA SER A 46 13.46 -4.22 -1.06
C SER A 46 14.98 -4.02 -1.00
N SER A 47 15.46 -3.27 0.00
CA SER A 47 16.89 -3.01 0.25
C SER A 47 17.72 -4.24 0.61
N GLU A 48 17.10 -5.31 1.10
CA GLU A 48 17.78 -6.56 1.45
C GLU A 48 17.87 -7.52 0.25
N ILE A 49 17.07 -7.29 -0.78
CA ILE A 49 17.02 -8.09 -1.99
C ILE A 49 18.24 -7.82 -2.87
N LYS A 50 18.87 -8.90 -3.32
CA LYS A 50 20.07 -8.87 -4.15
C LYS A 50 19.87 -9.68 -5.42
N ARG A 51 20.58 -9.26 -6.46
CA ARG A 51 20.68 -10.01 -7.71
C ARG A 51 21.15 -11.45 -7.46
N GLY A 52 20.54 -12.40 -8.16
CA GLY A 52 20.84 -13.82 -8.09
C GLY A 52 20.13 -14.56 -6.95
N MET A 53 19.41 -13.86 -6.07
CA MET A 53 18.54 -14.53 -5.09
C MET A 53 17.45 -15.31 -5.83
N LYS A 54 17.17 -16.51 -5.35
CA LYS A 54 16.19 -17.42 -5.94
C LYS A 54 15.02 -17.62 -5.01
N GLY A 55 13.84 -17.70 -5.61
CA GLY A 55 12.59 -17.79 -4.90
C GLY A 55 11.54 -18.48 -5.74
N TYR A 56 10.30 -18.30 -5.35
CA TYR A 56 9.15 -18.84 -6.05
C TYR A 56 7.96 -17.91 -5.96
N GLY A 57 7.10 -17.96 -6.97
CA GLY A 57 5.79 -17.33 -6.92
C GLY A 57 4.68 -18.37 -6.92
N LEU A 58 3.50 -17.95 -6.46
CA LEU A 58 2.29 -18.75 -6.52
C LEU A 58 1.29 -18.04 -7.44
N THR A 59 0.72 -18.77 -8.39
CA THR A 59 -0.26 -18.22 -9.32
C THR A 59 -1.27 -19.28 -9.73
N VAL A 60 -2.31 -18.91 -10.46
CA VAL A 60 -3.28 -19.83 -11.04
C VAL A 60 -3.17 -19.73 -12.56
N PHE A 61 -2.62 -20.76 -13.21
CA PHE A 61 -2.54 -20.78 -14.67
C PHE A 61 -3.84 -21.19 -15.33
N GLN A 62 -4.62 -22.08 -14.69
CA GLN A 62 -5.89 -22.55 -15.22
C GLN A 62 -6.87 -22.92 -14.09
N GLY A 63 -8.14 -22.54 -14.28
CA GLY A 63 -9.22 -22.87 -13.34
C GLY A 63 -9.02 -22.18 -11.99
N THR A 64 -8.83 -22.98 -10.94
CA THR A 64 -8.64 -22.52 -9.55
C THR A 64 -7.44 -23.15 -8.88
N GLN A 65 -6.62 -23.90 -9.61
CA GLN A 65 -5.47 -24.60 -9.05
C GLN A 65 -4.31 -23.64 -8.86
N ILE A 66 -3.83 -23.54 -7.61
CA ILE A 66 -2.62 -22.79 -7.28
C ILE A 66 -1.40 -23.62 -7.68
N GLU A 67 -0.54 -23.02 -8.49
CA GLU A 67 0.69 -23.61 -8.99
C GLU A 67 1.89 -22.72 -8.66
N ARG A 68 3.04 -23.37 -8.46
CA ARG A 68 4.30 -22.72 -8.14
C ARG A 68 5.11 -22.48 -9.42
N PHE A 69 5.73 -21.32 -9.52
CA PHE A 69 6.74 -21.01 -10.52
C PHE A 69 8.01 -20.49 -9.85
N ASP A 70 9.15 -20.67 -10.50
CA ASP A 70 10.46 -20.26 -9.98
C ASP A 70 10.77 -18.81 -10.35
N VAL A 71 11.51 -18.13 -9.49
CA VAL A 71 11.88 -16.72 -9.67
C VAL A 71 13.37 -16.53 -9.37
N GLU A 72 14.06 -15.80 -10.25
CA GLU A 72 15.44 -15.36 -10.02
C GLU A 72 15.52 -13.83 -10.12
N ILE A 73 16.04 -13.19 -9.06
CA ILE A 73 16.13 -11.73 -8.98
C ILE A 73 17.23 -11.20 -9.90
N LEU A 74 16.88 -10.26 -10.77
CA LEU A 74 17.82 -9.52 -11.61
C LEU A 74 18.38 -8.29 -10.90
N GLY A 75 17.57 -7.62 -10.08
CA GLY A 75 17.97 -6.44 -9.32
C GLY A 75 16.78 -5.67 -8.79
N VAL A 76 17.06 -4.56 -8.11
CA VAL A 76 16.06 -3.61 -7.61
C VAL A 76 16.30 -2.28 -8.32
N ILE A 77 15.25 -1.70 -8.87
CA ILE A 77 15.23 -0.33 -9.37
C ILE A 77 14.62 0.53 -8.28
N GLU A 78 15.43 1.43 -7.74
CA GLU A 78 14.99 2.35 -6.69
C GLU A 78 14.24 3.54 -7.30
N ASN A 79 13.15 3.96 -6.65
CA ASN A 79 12.37 5.15 -7.02
C ASN A 79 11.83 5.17 -8.47
N GLU A 80 11.45 4.02 -9.03
CA GLU A 80 10.89 3.94 -10.39
C GLU A 80 9.56 4.69 -10.51
N PHE A 81 8.72 4.65 -9.46
CA PHE A 81 7.44 5.36 -9.42
C PHE A 81 7.30 6.14 -8.12
N THR A 82 7.47 7.46 -8.13
CA THR A 82 7.17 8.37 -7.00
C THR A 82 7.49 7.76 -5.62
N ASP A 83 8.77 7.56 -5.34
CA ASP A 83 9.29 6.99 -4.08
C ASP A 83 8.92 5.51 -3.83
N THR A 84 8.63 4.74 -4.88
CA THR A 84 8.46 3.28 -4.77
C THR A 84 9.47 2.51 -5.60
N ASP A 85 10.05 1.48 -4.98
CA ASP A 85 10.99 0.57 -5.63
C ASP A 85 10.26 -0.46 -6.51
N LEU A 86 10.96 -0.95 -7.53
CA LEU A 86 10.54 -2.04 -8.40
C LEU A 86 11.59 -3.13 -8.42
N ILE A 87 11.21 -4.36 -8.06
CA ILE A 87 12.12 -5.50 -8.10
C ILE A 87 11.98 -6.20 -9.46
N LEU A 88 13.08 -6.38 -10.17
CA LEU A 88 13.12 -7.10 -11.43
C LEU A 88 13.51 -8.56 -11.21
N ALA A 89 12.79 -9.46 -11.86
CA ALA A 89 13.09 -10.89 -11.80
C ALA A 89 12.80 -11.60 -13.12
N VAL A 90 13.46 -12.74 -13.33
CA VAL A 90 13.13 -13.72 -14.37
C VAL A 90 12.28 -14.80 -13.73
N CYS A 91 11.14 -15.11 -14.34
CA CYS A 91 10.24 -16.16 -13.89
C CYS A 91 10.45 -17.44 -14.72
N SER A 92 10.31 -18.63 -14.15
CA SER A 92 10.47 -19.87 -14.90
C SER A 92 9.59 -20.98 -14.31
N GLY A 93 9.48 -22.10 -15.00
CA GLY A 93 8.59 -23.19 -14.60
C GLY A 93 7.18 -23.06 -15.18
N GLY A 94 6.42 -24.15 -15.10
CA GLY A 94 5.07 -24.24 -15.67
C GLY A 94 5.02 -23.86 -17.16
N PRO A 95 3.96 -23.15 -17.62
CA PRO A 95 3.84 -22.73 -19.01
C PRO A 95 4.75 -21.55 -19.40
N LEU A 96 5.40 -20.89 -18.44
CA LEU A 96 6.11 -19.60 -18.63
C LEU A 96 7.26 -19.68 -19.64
N ALA A 97 7.91 -20.84 -19.77
CA ALA A 97 8.98 -21.04 -20.74
C ALA A 97 8.53 -20.86 -22.20
N LYS A 98 7.23 -21.01 -22.49
CA LYS A 98 6.64 -20.83 -23.82
C LYS A 98 5.79 -19.56 -23.92
N THR A 99 5.10 -19.21 -22.84
CA THR A 99 4.11 -18.13 -22.85
C THR A 99 4.67 -16.78 -22.43
N GLY A 100 5.81 -16.76 -21.75
CA GLY A 100 6.21 -15.60 -20.95
C GLY A 100 5.29 -15.43 -19.73
N VAL A 101 5.44 -14.30 -19.05
CA VAL A 101 4.52 -13.87 -17.99
C VAL A 101 3.17 -13.50 -18.61
N ILE A 102 2.10 -14.16 -18.18
CA ILE A 102 0.77 -14.07 -18.78
C ILE A 102 -0.01 -12.91 -18.13
N ALA A 103 -0.80 -12.18 -18.93
CA ALA A 103 -1.76 -11.22 -18.39
C ALA A 103 -2.71 -11.90 -17.40
N GLY A 104 -2.88 -11.32 -16.22
CA GLY A 104 -3.65 -11.92 -15.12
C GLY A 104 -2.79 -12.57 -14.03
N MET A 105 -1.48 -12.73 -14.24
CA MET A 105 -0.56 -13.09 -13.15
C MET A 105 -0.29 -11.93 -12.17
N SER A 106 -0.79 -10.72 -12.47
CA SER A 106 -0.66 -9.57 -11.58
C SER A 106 -1.29 -9.87 -10.22
N GLY A 107 -0.62 -9.51 -9.13
CA GLY A 107 -0.99 -9.84 -7.76
C GLY A 107 -0.43 -11.17 -7.25
N SER A 108 0.23 -11.99 -8.08
CA SER A 108 0.82 -13.26 -7.64
C SER A 108 1.89 -13.01 -6.57
N PRO A 109 1.79 -13.58 -5.36
CA PRO A 109 2.77 -13.36 -4.31
C PRO A 109 4.09 -14.06 -4.62
N ILE A 110 5.21 -13.38 -4.35
CA ILE A 110 6.57 -13.88 -4.58
C ILE A 110 7.28 -14.05 -3.23
N TYR A 111 7.97 -15.17 -3.07
CA TYR A 111 8.66 -15.59 -1.86
C TYR A 111 10.13 -15.90 -2.13
N ILE A 112 10.99 -15.57 -1.17
CA ILE A 112 12.39 -16.01 -1.10
C ILE A 112 12.63 -16.52 0.32
N GLU A 113 13.15 -17.74 0.47
CA GLU A 113 13.36 -18.37 1.78
C GLU A 113 12.08 -18.36 2.65
N ASP A 114 10.94 -18.68 2.02
CA ASP A 114 9.60 -18.68 2.62
C ASP A 114 9.10 -17.33 3.17
N LYS A 115 9.86 -16.25 2.96
CA LYS A 115 9.44 -14.88 3.26
C LYS A 115 8.92 -14.19 2.02
N GLN A 116 7.81 -13.46 2.16
CA GLN A 116 7.20 -12.73 1.06
C GLN A 116 8.00 -11.47 0.74
N VAL A 117 8.35 -11.33 -0.53
CA VAL A 117 9.09 -10.17 -1.06
C VAL A 117 8.12 -9.12 -1.60
N GLY A 118 7.05 -9.58 -2.26
CA GLY A 118 6.14 -8.68 -2.95
C GLY A 118 5.11 -9.43 -3.80
N ALA A 119 4.51 -8.71 -4.74
CA ALA A 119 3.57 -9.24 -5.70
C ALA A 119 4.00 -8.89 -7.12
N LEU A 120 3.83 -9.84 -8.05
CA LEU A 120 4.06 -9.61 -9.48
C LEU A 120 3.10 -8.52 -9.97
N ALA A 121 3.60 -7.48 -10.63
CA ALA A 121 2.79 -6.36 -11.09
C ALA A 121 2.95 -6.10 -12.60
N TYR A 122 4.15 -6.33 -13.15
CA TYR A 122 4.49 -6.00 -14.54
C TYR A 122 5.11 -7.17 -15.27
N ALA A 123 4.97 -7.17 -16.60
CA ALA A 123 5.51 -8.17 -17.50
C ALA A 123 6.03 -7.48 -18.77
N TRP A 124 7.17 -7.95 -19.29
CA TRP A 124 7.72 -7.48 -20.56
C TRP A 124 7.58 -8.54 -21.64
N SER A 125 6.46 -8.52 -22.37
CA SER A 125 6.10 -9.55 -23.35
C SER A 125 7.01 -9.65 -24.58
N PHE A 126 7.86 -8.65 -24.84
CA PHE A 126 8.80 -8.64 -25.96
C PHE A 126 10.21 -9.17 -25.61
N SER A 127 10.45 -9.48 -24.33
CA SER A 127 11.73 -10.05 -23.91
C SER A 127 11.79 -11.54 -24.29
N LYS A 128 12.99 -12.03 -24.65
CA LYS A 128 13.23 -13.46 -24.84
C LYS A 128 13.08 -14.24 -23.55
N ASP A 129 13.46 -13.62 -22.45
CA ASP A 129 13.29 -14.16 -21.11
C ASP A 129 12.00 -13.60 -20.49
N PRO A 130 11.23 -14.41 -19.76
CA PRO A 130 10.04 -14.00 -19.01
C PRO A 130 10.40 -13.07 -17.83
N ILE A 131 10.65 -11.80 -18.13
CA ILE A 131 10.97 -10.78 -17.13
C ILE A 131 9.68 -10.25 -16.51
N ALA A 132 9.65 -10.19 -15.18
CA ALA A 132 8.57 -9.65 -14.38
C ALA A 132 9.06 -8.53 -13.46
N GLY A 133 8.17 -7.56 -13.24
CA GLY A 133 8.34 -6.50 -12.26
C GLY A 133 7.50 -6.84 -11.03
N ILE A 134 8.11 -6.75 -9.85
CA ILE A 134 7.52 -7.12 -8.57
C ILE A 134 7.43 -5.85 -7.73
N THR A 135 6.21 -5.55 -7.26
CA THR A 135 5.98 -4.49 -6.28
C THR A 135 6.35 -5.01 -4.89
N PRO A 136 7.31 -4.39 -4.18
CA PRO A 136 7.69 -4.77 -2.82
C PRO A 136 6.50 -4.77 -1.86
N ILE A 137 6.52 -5.70 -0.91
CA ILE A 137 5.49 -5.80 0.14
C ILE A 137 5.41 -4.55 1.01
N GLU A 138 6.54 -3.87 1.22
CA GLU A 138 6.64 -2.61 1.97
C GLU A 138 5.72 -1.51 1.42
N ASN A 139 5.51 -1.49 0.11
CA ASN A 139 4.65 -0.49 -0.54
C ASN A 139 3.16 -0.83 -0.38
N MET A 140 2.83 -2.09 -0.07
CA MET A 140 1.46 -2.57 0.07
C MET A 140 0.98 -2.56 1.53
N LEU A 141 1.88 -2.75 2.51
CA LEU A 141 1.51 -2.82 3.92
C LEU A 141 0.76 -1.58 4.45
N PRO A 142 1.14 -0.33 4.10
CA PRO A 142 0.45 0.87 4.59
C PRO A 142 -0.98 1.02 4.04
N ILE A 143 -1.30 0.40 2.91
CA ILE A 143 -2.64 0.47 2.30
C ILE A 143 -3.68 -0.15 3.25
N LEU A 144 -3.28 -1.15 4.04
CA LEU A 144 -4.14 -1.80 5.03
C LEU A 144 -4.46 -0.89 6.23
N ASP A 145 -3.80 0.25 6.38
CA ASP A 145 -4.08 1.25 7.42
C ASP A 145 -5.03 2.35 6.92
N TYR A 146 -5.30 2.38 5.61
CA TYR A 146 -6.30 3.30 5.08
C TYR A 146 -7.68 2.81 5.53
N PRO A 147 -8.50 3.65 6.19
CA PRO A 147 -9.85 3.26 6.56
C PRO A 147 -10.61 2.93 5.28
N SER A 148 -10.90 1.64 5.07
CA SER A 148 -11.93 1.23 4.14
C SER A 148 -13.20 1.98 4.54
N THR A 149 -13.84 2.66 3.59
CA THR A 149 -15.19 3.20 3.81
C THR A 149 -16.14 2.01 3.91
N GLU A 150 -16.07 1.28 5.01
CA GLU A 150 -17.00 0.21 5.34
C GLU A 150 -18.35 0.86 5.67
N ASN A 151 -19.40 0.35 5.01
CA ASN A 151 -20.81 0.78 5.08
C ASN A 151 -21.27 1.81 4.03
N THR A 152 -20.91 1.64 2.75
CA THR A 152 -21.88 1.94 1.69
C THR A 152 -22.42 0.61 1.17
N SER A 153 -23.51 0.15 1.76
CA SER A 153 -24.35 -0.89 1.17
C SER A 153 -24.82 -0.36 -0.19
N TYR A 154 -24.22 -0.82 -1.28
CA TYR A 154 -24.78 -0.66 -2.61
C TYR A 154 -26.04 -1.53 -2.69
N THR A 155 -27.20 -0.97 -2.32
CA THR A 155 -28.48 -1.50 -2.78
C THR A 155 -28.59 -1.09 -4.25
N ALA A 156 -28.03 -1.91 -5.14
CA ALA A 156 -28.40 -1.85 -6.53
C ALA A 156 -29.84 -2.35 -6.62
N ASP A 157 -30.80 -1.43 -6.51
CA ASP A 157 -32.18 -1.71 -6.92
C ASP A 157 -32.15 -1.91 -8.44
N PHE A 158 -31.96 -3.16 -8.85
CA PHE A 158 -32.14 -3.59 -10.22
C PHE A 158 -33.64 -3.66 -10.47
N ASP A 159 -34.23 -2.53 -10.86
CA ASP A 159 -35.60 -2.49 -11.37
C ASP A 159 -35.62 -3.19 -12.73
N SER A 160 -36.15 -4.41 -12.76
CA SER A 160 -36.09 -5.32 -13.91
C SER A 160 -37.09 -4.98 -15.02
N ASP A 161 -37.65 -3.76 -15.05
CA ASP A 161 -38.72 -3.41 -16.00
C ASP A 161 -38.58 -2.05 -16.70
N SER A 162 -37.38 -1.45 -16.77
CA SER A 162 -37.17 -0.26 -17.61
C SER A 162 -36.19 -0.48 -18.76
N THR A 163 -36.77 -0.41 -19.96
CA THR A 163 -36.15 -0.33 -21.28
C THR A 163 -34.78 0.38 -21.27
N ILE A 164 -33.77 -0.28 -21.85
CA ILE A 164 -32.40 0.17 -22.06
C ILE A 164 -32.36 1.53 -22.77
N ARG A 165 -32.48 2.68 -22.07
CA ARG A 165 -32.13 4.04 -22.52
C ARG A 165 -32.09 5.06 -21.37
N GLU A 166 -31.32 4.85 -20.31
CA GLU A 166 -30.80 6.00 -19.55
C GLU A 166 -29.53 5.62 -18.80
N ALA A 167 -28.50 6.44 -18.95
CA ALA A 167 -27.21 6.25 -18.29
C ALA A 167 -27.43 6.14 -16.78
N ALA A 168 -26.89 5.09 -16.16
CA ALA A 168 -26.84 4.91 -14.72
C ALA A 168 -26.24 6.17 -14.08
N THR A 169 -27.11 7.05 -13.59
CA THR A 169 -26.71 8.28 -12.92
C THR A 169 -26.38 7.88 -11.49
N VAL A 170 -25.10 7.58 -11.25
CA VAL A 170 -24.59 7.30 -9.91
C VAL A 170 -24.39 8.63 -9.21
N ASN A 171 -25.27 8.97 -8.28
CA ASN A 171 -25.12 10.17 -7.45
C ASN A 171 -24.09 9.89 -6.34
N PHE A 172 -22.90 10.49 -6.48
CA PHE A 172 -21.85 10.44 -5.47
C PHE A 172 -21.98 11.65 -4.54
N SER A 173 -22.35 11.41 -3.28
CA SER A 173 -22.46 12.46 -2.27
C SER A 173 -21.43 12.21 -1.16
N ILE A 174 -20.39 13.04 -1.11
CA ILE A 174 -19.47 13.15 0.04
C ILE A 174 -19.95 14.32 0.91
N PRO A 175 -20.18 14.14 2.22
CA PRO A 175 -20.52 15.25 3.10
C PRO A 175 -19.35 16.23 3.19
N GLY A 176 -19.57 17.49 2.77
CA GLY A 176 -18.65 18.60 2.99
C GLY A 176 -17.87 19.13 1.77
N LYS A 177 -18.00 18.52 0.58
CA LYS A 177 -17.48 19.12 -0.66
C LYS A 177 -18.48 18.94 -1.81
N ARG A 178 -19.11 20.04 -2.23
CA ARG A 178 -19.78 20.12 -3.55
C ARG A 178 -18.68 20.08 -4.62
N LEU A 179 -18.45 18.91 -5.20
CA LEU A 179 -17.71 18.83 -6.46
C LEU A 179 -18.71 19.10 -7.58
N ASP A 180 -18.43 20.17 -8.32
CA ASP A 180 -19.09 20.62 -9.50
C ASP A 180 -19.08 19.52 -10.59
N ARG A 181 -20.27 19.35 -11.16
CA ARG A 181 -20.69 18.30 -12.09
C ARG A 181 -19.71 18.15 -13.27
N VAL A 182 -18.92 17.08 -13.27
CA VAL A 182 -18.13 16.66 -14.44
C VAL A 182 -19.04 15.84 -15.37
N THR A 183 -19.53 16.47 -16.44
CA THR A 183 -20.21 15.77 -17.54
C THR A 183 -19.17 15.17 -18.48
N TRP A 184 -19.16 13.84 -18.59
CA TRP A 184 -18.38 13.10 -19.58
C TRP A 184 -19.02 13.28 -20.97
N ASP A 185 -18.48 14.19 -21.79
CA ASP A 185 -18.89 14.39 -23.19
C ASP A 185 -18.24 13.35 -24.12
N GLN A 186 -18.99 12.94 -25.14
CA GLN A 186 -18.82 11.83 -26.09
C GLN A 186 -17.58 11.88 -27.02
N ARG A 187 -16.47 12.53 -26.64
CA ARG A 187 -15.31 12.71 -27.55
C ARG A 187 -14.25 11.60 -27.53
N PHE A 188 -14.48 10.51 -26.82
CA PHE A 188 -13.51 9.40 -26.73
C PHE A 188 -13.81 8.21 -27.68
N GLN A 189 -14.85 8.27 -28.52
CA GLN A 189 -15.16 7.19 -29.47
C GLN A 189 -14.48 7.32 -30.85
N SER A 190 -13.53 8.24 -31.05
CA SER A 190 -12.87 8.41 -32.36
C SER A 190 -11.42 7.90 -32.42
N PHE A 191 -11.00 7.00 -31.52
CA PHE A 191 -9.65 6.40 -31.55
C PHE A 191 -9.66 4.86 -31.50
N LEU A 192 -10.69 4.22 -32.03
CA LEU A 192 -10.68 2.82 -32.46
C LEU A 192 -11.31 2.67 -33.84
#